data_AF-A0A453E8K2-F1
#
_entry.id   AF-A0A453E8K2-F1
#
_cell.length_a   1.000
_cell.length_b   1.000
_cell.length_c   1.000
_cell.angle_alpha   90.00
_cell.angle_beta   90.00
_cell.angle_gamma   90.00
#
_symmetry.space_group_name_H-M   'P 1'
#
loop_
_entity.id
_entity.type
_entity.pdbx_description
1 polymer ?
#
loop_
_entity_poly.entity_id
_entity_poly.type
_entity_poly.pdbx_seq_one_letter_code
_entity_poly.pdbx_strand_id
1 'polypeptide(L)'
;CSKEVETFKEQDPVNRLFILKALCEVRLEQNDAVCYITDEMKKGVSIGNFRKDKLGSASDGAIYWYVGDSTIGHRLYKEDVLVGFKNNWKGKDGRLTKPVTNIQWETVATNLNEFLEISEKLCSKGRSEATIGEHLKENIVPAVEKFQKKKERDLKRRQQKNERLERLAFANVFQTRSLRERKAVSY
;
A
#
# COMPACT_ATOMS: atom_id res chain seq x y z
N CYS A 1 13.26 12.40 25.89
CA CYS A 1 12.11 13.32 25.91
C CYS A 1 12.47 14.72 26.43
N SER A 2 13.32 14.88 27.47
CA SER A 2 13.60 16.22 28.04
C SER A 2 14.42 17.16 27.14
N LYS A 3 15.41 16.65 26.39
CA LYS A 3 16.30 17.47 25.55
C LYS A 3 15.57 18.19 24.41
N GLU A 4 14.60 17.52 23.78
CA GLU A 4 13.82 18.09 22.66
C GLU A 4 12.96 19.29 23.11
N VAL A 5 12.42 19.21 24.33
CA VAL A 5 11.62 20.28 24.95
C VAL A 5 12.50 21.47 25.33
N GLU A 6 13.72 21.21 25.80
CA GLU A 6 14.69 22.27 26.09
C GLU A 6 15.15 22.97 24.81
N THR A 7 15.51 22.23 23.76
CA THR A 7 15.89 22.80 22.45
C THR A 7 14.75 23.57 21.79
N PHE A 8 13.49 23.17 22.01
CA PHE A 8 12.32 23.89 21.53
C PHE A 8 12.11 25.22 22.26
N LYS A 9 12.39 25.27 23.57
CA LYS A 9 12.29 26.51 24.36
C LYS A 9 13.35 27.53 23.97
N GLU A 10 14.51 27.07 23.49
CA GLU A 10 15.62 27.91 22.99
C GLU A 10 15.36 28.53 21.61
N GLN A 11 14.35 28.05 20.87
CA GLN A 11 13.98 28.64 19.58
C GLN A 11 13.32 30.02 19.75
N ASP A 12 13.46 30.88 18.76
CA ASP A 12 12.76 32.16 18.72
C ASP A 12 11.24 31.98 18.67
N PRO A 13 10.46 32.98 19.13
CA PRO A 13 9.00 32.86 19.23
C PRO A 13 8.30 32.51 17.92
N VAL A 14 8.85 32.96 16.78
CA VAL A 14 8.27 32.73 15.46
C VAL A 14 8.46 31.27 15.06
N ASN A 15 9.68 30.74 15.19
CA ASN A 15 9.96 29.33 14.92
C ASN A 15 9.21 28.39 15.86
N ARG A 16 9.02 28.76 17.13
CA ARG A 16 8.18 27.99 18.07
C ARG A 16 6.74 27.87 17.59
N LEU A 17 6.17 28.96 17.06
CA LEU A 17 4.82 28.95 16.49
C LEU A 17 4.73 28.10 15.23
N PHE A 18 5.72 28.17 14.34
CA PHE A 18 5.75 27.32 13.15
C PHE A 18 5.84 25.82 13.50
N ILE A 19 6.69 25.45 14.45
CA ILE A 19 6.81 24.07 14.93
C ILE A 19 5.49 23.61 15.57
N LEU A 20 4.87 24.45 16.42
CA LEU A 20 3.58 24.13 17.02
C LEU A 20 2.47 23.97 15.97
N LYS A 21 2.43 24.86 14.97
CA LYS A 21 1.49 24.79 13.86
C LYS A 21 1.65 23.48 13.08
N ALA A 22 2.88 23.12 12.71
CA ALA A 22 3.16 21.86 12.02
C ALA A 22 2.75 20.64 12.88
N LEU A 23 3.01 20.66 14.19
CA LEU A 23 2.57 19.61 15.11
C LEU A 23 1.04 19.51 15.21
N CYS A 24 0.35 20.65 15.18
CA CYS A 24 -1.12 20.70 15.17
C CYS A 24 -1.69 20.17 13.85
N GLU A 25 -1.10 20.52 12.70
CA GLU A 25 -1.49 20.01 11.38
C GLU A 25 -1.32 18.49 11.31
N VAL A 26 -0.16 17.98 11.71
CA VAL A 26 0.09 16.53 11.79
C VAL A 26 -0.89 15.84 12.73
N ARG A 27 -1.21 16.44 13.89
CA ARG A 27 -2.21 15.87 14.81
C ARG A 27 -3.62 15.87 14.24
N LEU A 28 -4.00 16.91 13.51
CA LEU A 28 -5.31 16.99 12.87
C LEU A 28 -5.45 15.90 11.81
N GLU A 29 -4.44 15.72 10.95
CA GLU A 29 -4.41 14.66 9.95
C GLU A 29 -4.45 13.26 10.58
N GLN A 30 -3.68 13.04 11.65
CA GLN A 30 -3.71 11.78 12.40
C GLN A 30 -5.07 11.51 13.04
N ASN A 31 -5.71 12.53 13.61
CA ASN A 31 -7.02 12.37 14.24
C ASN A 31 -8.11 12.07 13.21
N ASP A 32 -8.07 12.70 12.04
CA ASP A 32 -8.97 12.41 10.92
C ASP A 32 -8.80 10.97 10.43
N ALA A 33 -7.56 10.52 10.24
CA ALA A 33 -7.27 9.13 9.88
C ALA A 33 -7.77 8.12 10.92
N VAL A 34 -7.58 8.39 12.22
CA VAL A 34 -8.04 7.51 13.31
C VAL A 34 -9.58 7.48 13.39
N CYS A 35 -10.24 8.62 13.26
CA CYS A 35 -11.70 8.71 13.21
C CYS A 35 -12.25 7.93 12.00
N TYR A 36 -11.68 8.14 10.81
CA TYR A 36 -12.05 7.42 9.60
C TYR A 36 -11.92 5.90 9.75
N ILE A 37 -10.77 5.42 10.26
CA ILE A 37 -10.54 4.00 10.57
C ILE A 37 -11.62 3.50 11.53
N THR A 38 -11.86 4.22 12.62
CA THR A 38 -12.82 3.82 13.66
C THR A 38 -14.25 3.74 13.11
N ASP A 39 -14.64 4.69 12.26
CA ASP A 39 -15.98 4.73 11.66
C ASP A 39 -16.16 3.68 10.56
N GLU A 40 -15.13 3.40 9.77
CA GLU A 40 -15.14 2.26 8.82
C GLU A 40 -15.21 0.91 9.54
N MET A 41 -14.53 0.75 10.69
CA MET A 41 -14.68 -0.45 11.54
C MET A 41 -16.12 -0.62 12.04
N LYS A 42 -16.77 0.46 12.47
CA LYS A 42 -18.17 0.43 12.93
C LYS A 42 -19.16 0.10 11.81
N LYS A 43 -18.87 0.48 10.57
CA LYS A 43 -19.67 0.14 9.38
C LYS A 43 -19.55 -1.33 8.96
N GLY A 44 -18.75 -2.13 9.67
CA GLY A 44 -18.52 -3.54 9.35
C GLY A 44 -17.60 -3.74 8.15
N VAL A 45 -16.94 -2.69 7.66
CA VAL A 45 -15.88 -2.80 6.66
C VAL A 45 -14.68 -3.43 7.38
N SER A 46 -14.36 -4.67 7.03
CA SER A 46 -13.17 -5.31 7.55
C SER A 46 -11.95 -4.56 7.04
N ILE A 47 -11.36 -3.70 7.88
CA ILE A 47 -10.01 -3.13 7.69
C ILE A 47 -8.94 -4.25 7.55
N GLY A 48 -9.34 -5.50 7.79
CA GLY A 48 -8.57 -6.73 7.58
C GLY A 48 -8.12 -7.04 6.15
N ASN A 49 -8.24 -6.13 5.18
CA ASN A 49 -7.58 -6.31 3.88
C ASN A 49 -6.15 -5.76 3.83
N PHE A 50 -5.70 -4.97 4.81
CA PHE A 50 -4.27 -4.68 4.94
C PHE A 50 -3.62 -5.78 5.79
N ARG A 51 -3.58 -7.00 5.28
CA ARG A 51 -2.82 -8.09 5.90
C ARG A 51 -1.36 -7.97 5.51
N LYS A 52 -0.54 -7.56 6.47
CA LYS A 52 0.92 -7.67 6.39
C LYS A 52 1.30 -9.03 6.99
N ASP A 53 1.40 -10.03 6.13
CA ASP A 53 1.72 -11.39 6.53
C ASP A 53 3.23 -11.61 6.48
N LYS A 54 3.82 -12.00 7.62
CA LYS A 54 5.22 -12.41 7.68
C LYS A 54 5.34 -13.80 7.08
N LEU A 55 6.04 -13.93 5.96
CA LEU A 55 6.21 -15.19 5.25
C LEU A 55 7.31 -16.06 5.88
N GLY A 56 8.37 -15.42 6.36
CA GLY A 56 9.50 -16.12 6.95
C GLY A 56 10.78 -15.30 6.89
N SER A 57 11.85 -15.91 7.38
CA SER A 57 13.20 -15.36 7.36
C SER A 57 14.09 -16.23 6.48
N ALA A 58 14.88 -15.60 5.62
CA ALA A 58 15.93 -16.26 4.85
C ALA A 58 17.20 -16.46 5.70
N SER A 59 18.11 -17.27 5.17
CA SER A 59 19.39 -17.61 5.82
C SER A 59 20.32 -16.42 6.00
N ASP A 60 20.20 -15.39 5.17
CA ASP A 60 20.90 -14.10 5.28
C ASP A 60 20.30 -13.16 6.35
N GLY A 61 19.23 -13.59 7.03
CA GLY A 61 18.52 -12.80 8.03
C GLY A 61 17.44 -11.89 7.45
N ALA A 62 17.25 -11.88 6.13
CA ALA A 62 16.20 -11.09 5.50
C ALA A 62 14.81 -11.63 5.82
N ILE A 63 13.84 -10.75 6.03
CA ILE A 63 12.45 -11.13 6.32
C ILE A 63 11.57 -10.78 5.13
N TYR A 64 10.77 -11.75 4.67
CA TYR A 64 9.81 -11.53 3.59
C TYR A 64 8.42 -11.22 4.14
N TRP A 65 7.81 -10.17 3.60
CA TRP A 65 6.52 -9.65 4.01
C TRP A 65 5.60 -9.53 2.82
N TYR A 66 4.45 -10.17 2.90
CA TYR A 66 3.42 -10.07 1.87
C TYR A 66 2.33 -9.10 2.29
N VAL A 67 1.91 -8.24 1.37
CA VAL A 67 0.79 -7.33 1.53
C VAL A 67 -0.16 -7.54 0.37
N GLY A 68 -1.33 -8.10 0.66
CA GLY A 68 -2.36 -8.36 -0.34
C GLY A 68 -3.66 -7.66 -0.01
N ASP A 69 -4.10 -6.75 -0.86
CA ASP A 69 -5.38 -6.07 -0.75
C ASP A 69 -6.15 -6.12 -2.09
N SER A 70 -7.46 -6.32 -1.98
CA SER A 70 -8.41 -6.25 -3.09
C SER A 70 -8.53 -4.87 -3.74
N THR A 71 -8.07 -3.79 -3.08
CA THR A 71 -8.12 -2.43 -3.64
C THR A 71 -6.77 -1.95 -4.15
N ILE A 72 -5.70 -2.11 -3.36
CA ILE A 72 -4.34 -1.66 -3.71
C ILE A 72 -3.60 -2.69 -4.58
N GLY A 73 -3.95 -3.97 -4.46
CA GLY A 73 -3.29 -5.09 -5.14
C GLY A 73 -2.33 -5.86 -4.23
N HIS A 74 -1.39 -6.58 -4.84
CA HIS A 74 -0.51 -7.51 -4.15
C HIS A 74 0.96 -7.07 -4.26
N ARG A 75 1.69 -7.08 -3.15
CA ARG A 75 3.09 -6.68 -3.08
C ARG A 75 3.89 -7.57 -2.13
N LEU A 76 5.15 -7.79 -2.47
CA LEU A 76 6.11 -8.52 -1.65
C LEU A 76 7.26 -7.58 -1.28
N TYR A 77 7.56 -7.51 0.00
CA TYR A 77 8.64 -6.73 0.56
C TYR A 77 9.69 -7.63 1.18
N LYS A 78 10.95 -7.19 1.12
CA LYS A 78 12.09 -7.77 1.82
C LYS A 78 12.60 -6.75 2.83
N GLU A 79 12.79 -7.20 4.05
CA GLU A 79 13.36 -6.43 5.15
C GLU A 79 14.76 -6.98 5.43
N ASP A 80 15.78 -6.18 5.16
CA ASP A 80 17.17 -6.49 5.48
C ASP A 80 17.54 -5.79 6.79
N VAL A 81 17.82 -6.57 7.84
CA VAL A 81 18.23 -6.05 9.14
C VAL A 81 19.76 -6.06 9.21
N LEU A 82 20.36 -4.90 8.94
CA LEU A 82 21.80 -4.72 9.09
C LEU A 82 22.11 -4.36 10.54
N VAL A 83 22.59 -5.32 11.32
CA VAL A 83 23.11 -5.05 12.66
C VAL A 83 24.53 -4.53 12.53
N GLY A 84 24.70 -3.21 12.68
CA GLY A 84 26.01 -2.58 12.68
C GLY A 84 26.79 -2.95 13.94
N PHE A 85 27.51 -4.09 13.93
CA PHE A 85 28.59 -4.30 14.88
C PHE A 85 29.75 -3.40 14.47
N LYS A 86 29.89 -2.24 15.13
CA LYS A 86 31.14 -1.49 15.05
C LYS A 86 32.09 -2.15 16.04
N ASN A 87 33.02 -2.94 15.52
CA ASN A 87 33.95 -3.82 16.25
C ASN A 87 34.81 -3.13 17.33
N ASN A 88 34.75 -1.80 17.43
CA ASN A 88 35.69 -0.97 18.19
C ASN A 88 35.04 -0.07 19.25
N TRP A 89 33.84 -0.38 19.76
CA TRP A 89 33.25 0.40 20.86
C TRP A 89 33.68 -0.12 22.24
N LYS A 90 34.99 -0.11 22.52
CA LYS A 90 35.45 0.06 23.91
C LYS A 90 35.27 1.53 24.27
N GLY A 91 34.07 1.88 24.71
CA GLY A 91 33.83 3.18 25.33
C GLY A 91 34.71 3.31 26.57
N LYS A 92 35.25 4.51 26.80
CA LYS A 92 36.20 4.83 27.87
C LYS A 92 35.69 4.48 29.30
N ASP A 93 34.40 4.16 29.46
CA ASP A 93 33.73 3.91 30.75
C ASP A 93 32.87 2.63 30.81
N GLY A 94 33.13 1.61 29.99
CA GLY A 94 32.51 0.28 30.16
C GLY A 94 30.98 0.18 29.91
N ARG A 95 30.32 1.24 29.44
CA ARG A 95 28.91 1.17 29.03
C ARG A 95 28.79 0.57 27.63
N LEU A 96 28.13 -0.60 27.55
CA LEU A 96 27.70 -1.23 26.30
C LEU A 96 26.80 -0.25 25.53
N THR A 97 27.32 0.32 24.45
CA THR A 97 26.48 1.09 23.52
C THR A 97 25.62 0.14 22.72
N LYS A 98 24.29 0.36 22.75
CA LYS A 98 23.33 -0.42 21.98
C LYS A 98 23.74 -0.42 20.50
N PRO A 99 23.78 -1.59 19.83
CA PRO A 99 24.07 -1.64 18.40
C PRO A 99 23.03 -0.82 17.64
N VAL A 100 23.48 -0.08 16.64
CA VAL A 100 22.59 0.63 15.72
C VAL A 100 22.05 -0.40 14.74
N THR A 101 20.77 -0.70 14.85
CA THR A 101 20.05 -1.54 13.89
C THR A 101 19.60 -0.67 12.72
N ASN A 102 20.18 -0.89 11.54
CA ASN A 102 19.69 -0.29 10.31
C ASN A 102 18.73 -1.26 9.63
N ILE A 103 17.48 -0.85 9.47
CA ILE A 103 16.45 -1.63 8.79
C ILE A 103 16.26 -1.04 7.40
N GLN A 104 16.48 -1.84 6.36
CA GLN A 104 16.23 -1.46 4.97
C GLN A 104 15.06 -2.27 4.43
N TRP A 105 14.15 -1.58 3.72
CA TRP A 105 13.00 -2.18 3.07
C TRP A 105 13.15 -2.09 1.56
N GLU A 106 12.99 -3.21 0.88
CA GLU A 106 13.00 -3.30 -0.57
C GLU A 106 11.66 -3.88 -1.07
N THR A 107 11.12 -3.33 -2.16
CA THR A 107 9.97 -3.92 -2.84
C THR A 107 10.50 -4.92 -3.86
N VAL A 108 10.18 -6.20 -3.66
CA VAL A 108 10.73 -7.29 -4.49
C VAL A 108 9.76 -7.66 -5.60
N ALA A 109 8.45 -7.72 -5.30
CA ALA A 109 7.44 -8.10 -6.29
C ALA A 109 6.19 -7.23 -6.23
N THR A 110 5.68 -6.88 -7.40
CA THR A 110 4.43 -6.14 -7.63
C THR A 110 3.59 -6.77 -8.76
N ASN A 111 4.24 -7.46 -9.70
CA ASN A 111 3.61 -8.07 -10.86
C ASN A 111 3.66 -9.60 -10.79
N LEU A 112 2.72 -10.28 -11.47
CA LEU A 112 2.66 -11.75 -11.52
C LEU A 112 4.01 -12.39 -11.92
N ASN A 113 4.65 -11.86 -12.96
CA ASN A 113 5.95 -12.38 -13.44
C ASN A 113 7.04 -12.25 -12.37
N GLU A 114 7.08 -11.12 -11.66
CA GLU A 114 8.03 -10.90 -10.56
C GLU A 114 7.78 -11.88 -9.41
N PHE A 115 6.50 -12.12 -9.06
CA PHE A 115 6.13 -13.13 -8.06
C PHE A 115 6.60 -14.54 -8.45
N LEU A 116 6.43 -14.93 -9.73
CA LEU A 116 6.92 -16.22 -10.24
C LEU A 116 8.45 -16.30 -10.16
N GLU A 117 9.16 -15.29 -10.67
CA GLU A 117 10.61 -15.25 -10.68
C GLU A 117 11.21 -15.32 -9.27
N ILE A 118 10.66 -14.56 -8.32
CA ILE A 118 11.13 -14.56 -6.93
C ILE A 118 10.81 -15.89 -6.25
N SER A 119 9.65 -16.48 -6.52
CA SER A 119 9.31 -17.78 -5.96
C SER A 119 10.28 -18.87 -6.42
N GLU A 120 10.71 -18.85 -7.69
CA GLU A 120 11.73 -19.77 -8.21
C GLU A 120 13.11 -19.51 -7.63
N LYS A 121 13.51 -18.23 -7.53
CA LYS A 121 14.77 -17.83 -6.90
C LYS A 121 14.85 -18.23 -5.42
N LEU A 122 13.74 -18.21 -4.71
CA LEU A 122 13.69 -18.61 -3.30
C LEU A 122 13.71 -20.13 -3.14
N CYS A 123 13.03 -20.88 -4.02
CA CYS A 123 13.10 -22.34 -4.05
C CYS A 123 14.53 -22.89 -4.27
N SER A 124 15.42 -22.14 -4.94
CA SER A 124 16.79 -22.60 -5.24
C SER A 124 17.85 -22.24 -4.20
N LYS A 125 17.57 -21.32 -3.25
CA LYS A 125 18.59 -20.76 -2.34
C LYS A 125 18.85 -21.56 -1.06
N GLY A 126 17.86 -22.27 -0.52
CA GLY A 126 18.00 -22.95 0.78
C GLY A 126 16.68 -23.51 1.30
N ARG A 127 16.70 -24.28 2.40
CA ARG A 127 15.49 -24.91 2.97
C ARG A 127 14.47 -23.88 3.48
N SER A 128 14.93 -22.87 4.22
CA SER A 128 14.09 -21.79 4.76
C SER A 128 13.44 -20.96 3.65
N GLU A 129 14.22 -20.61 2.64
CA GLU A 129 13.80 -19.85 1.47
C GLU A 129 12.87 -20.67 0.59
N ALA A 130 13.10 -21.98 0.47
CA ALA A 130 12.24 -22.86 -0.30
C ALA A 130 10.84 -22.94 0.27
N THR A 131 10.66 -23.00 1.60
CA THR A 131 9.32 -22.95 2.21
C THR A 131 8.60 -21.64 1.90
N ILE A 132 9.31 -20.50 1.88
CA ILE A 132 8.75 -19.20 1.47
C ILE A 132 8.37 -19.23 -0.03
N GLY A 133 9.24 -19.77 -0.87
CA GLY A 133 9.01 -19.91 -2.31
C GLY A 133 7.82 -20.81 -2.65
N GLU A 134 7.69 -21.95 -1.95
CA GLU A 134 6.55 -22.87 -2.07
C GLU A 134 5.26 -22.19 -1.63
N HIS A 135 5.26 -21.51 -0.47
CA HIS A 135 4.09 -20.77 0.00
C HIS A 135 3.66 -19.66 -0.98
N LEU A 136 4.63 -18.96 -1.59
CA LEU A 136 4.37 -17.98 -2.63
C LEU A 136 3.69 -18.62 -3.85
N LYS A 137 4.19 -19.76 -4.34
CA LYS A 137 3.62 -20.47 -5.49
C LYS A 137 2.23 -21.02 -5.22
N GLU A 138 2.01 -21.62 -4.06
CA GLU A 138 0.75 -22.31 -3.76
C GLU A 138 -0.39 -21.35 -3.38
N ASN A 139 -0.09 -20.31 -2.59
CA ASN A 139 -1.12 -19.48 -1.97
C ASN A 139 -1.21 -18.09 -2.60
N ILE A 140 -0.07 -17.46 -2.90
CA ILE A 140 -0.02 -16.04 -3.29
C ILE A 140 -0.16 -15.87 -4.80
N VAL A 141 0.61 -16.61 -5.60
CA VAL A 141 0.56 -16.53 -7.07
C VAL A 141 -0.88 -16.69 -7.61
N PRO A 142 -1.68 -17.69 -7.17
CA PRO A 142 -3.07 -17.82 -7.62
C PRO A 142 -3.96 -16.64 -7.23
N ALA A 143 -3.70 -16.01 -6.09
CA ALA A 143 -4.43 -14.81 -5.66
C ALA A 143 -4.10 -13.61 -6.57
N VAL A 144 -2.81 -13.42 -6.88
CA VAL A 144 -2.34 -12.37 -7.81
C VAL A 144 -2.92 -12.56 -9.21
N GLU A 145 -2.93 -13.79 -9.73
CA GLU A 145 -3.55 -14.09 -11.03
C GLU A 145 -5.04 -13.76 -11.06
N LYS A 146 -5.79 -14.20 -10.03
CA LYS A 146 -7.22 -13.92 -9.93
C LYS A 146 -7.48 -12.43 -9.89
N PHE A 147 -6.65 -11.67 -9.17
CA PHE A 147 -6.74 -10.21 -9.10
C PHE A 147 -6.49 -9.56 -10.47
N GLN A 148 -5.43 -9.95 -11.18
CA GLN A 148 -5.13 -9.44 -12.52
C GLN A 148 -6.28 -9.75 -13.51
N LYS A 149 -6.77 -10.99 -13.53
CA LYS A 149 -7.90 -11.40 -14.38
C LYS A 149 -9.16 -10.61 -14.06
N LYS A 150 -9.44 -10.33 -12.78
CA LYS A 150 -10.57 -9.48 -12.37
C LYS A 150 -10.41 -8.05 -12.90
N LYS A 151 -9.23 -7.45 -12.71
CA LYS A 151 -8.91 -6.10 -13.17
C LYS A 151 -9.07 -5.96 -14.70
N GLU A 152 -8.61 -6.95 -15.46
CA GLU A 152 -8.77 -6.98 -16.92
C GLU A 152 -10.23 -7.12 -17.34
N ARG A 153 -11.01 -7.99 -16.69
CA ARG A 153 -12.45 -8.15 -16.95
C ARG A 153 -13.22 -6.86 -16.66
N ASP A 154 -12.92 -6.20 -15.54
CA ASP A 154 -13.58 -4.95 -15.17
C ASP A 154 -13.22 -3.81 -16.13
N LEU A 155 -11.98 -3.76 -16.61
CA LEU A 155 -11.56 -2.84 -17.67
C LEU A 155 -12.36 -3.06 -18.96
N LYS A 156 -12.44 -4.30 -19.44
CA LYS A 156 -13.22 -4.67 -20.64
C LYS A 156 -14.70 -4.28 -20.51
N ARG A 157 -15.30 -4.54 -19.35
CA ARG A 157 -16.68 -4.14 -19.05
C ARG A 157 -16.87 -2.62 -19.09
N ARG A 158 -15.91 -1.85 -18.56
CA ARG A 158 -15.94 -0.38 -18.61
C ARG A 158 -15.82 0.12 -20.05
N GLN A 159 -14.91 -0.43 -20.84
CA GLN A 159 -14.75 -0.10 -22.27
C GLN A 159 -16.04 -0.35 -23.04
N GLN A 160 -16.66 -1.53 -22.90
CA GLN A 160 -17.94 -1.84 -23.56
C GLN A 160 -19.07 -0.89 -23.16
N LYS A 161 -19.14 -0.50 -21.88
CA LYS A 161 -20.13 0.48 -21.40
C LYS A 161 -19.89 1.86 -22.03
N ASN A 162 -18.64 2.30 -22.09
CA ASN A 162 -18.28 3.59 -22.70
C ASN A 162 -18.61 3.60 -24.20
N GLU A 163 -18.23 2.56 -24.95
CA GLU A 163 -18.58 2.42 -26.37
C GLU A 163 -20.10 2.44 -26.59
N ARG A 164 -20.87 1.77 -25.73
CA ARG A 164 -22.34 1.81 -25.81
C ARG A 164 -22.88 3.22 -25.55
N LEU A 165 -22.34 3.93 -24.57
CA LEU A 165 -22.73 5.31 -24.28
C LEU A 165 -22.39 6.25 -25.44
N GLU A 166 -21.22 6.11 -26.05
CA GLU A 166 -20.83 6.87 -27.24
C GLU A 166 -21.76 6.60 -28.42
N ARG A 167 -22.11 5.33 -28.67
CA ARG A 167 -23.10 4.98 -29.72
C ARG A 167 -24.46 5.61 -29.46
N LEU A 168 -24.94 5.61 -28.21
CA LEU A 168 -26.20 6.27 -27.84
C LEU A 168 -26.12 7.80 -27.99
N ALA A 169 -25.00 8.40 -27.58
CA ALA A 169 -24.75 9.82 -27.76
C ALA A 169 -24.78 10.20 -29.25
N PHE A 170 -24.09 9.44 -30.10
CA PHE A 170 -24.11 9.62 -31.55
C PHE A 170 -25.52 9.49 -32.12
N ALA A 171 -26.28 8.46 -31.77
CA ALA A 171 -27.67 8.28 -32.23
C ALA A 171 -28.59 9.45 -31.85
N ASN A 172 -28.40 10.06 -30.68
CA ASN A 172 -29.17 11.22 -30.24
C ASN A 172 -28.79 12.52 -30.99
N VAL A 173 -27.60 12.62 -31.60
CA VAL A 173 -27.21 13.75 -32.44
C VAL A 173 -27.97 13.74 -33.78
N PHE A 174 -28.25 12.55 -34.34
CA PHE A 174 -28.99 12.41 -35.61
C PHE A 174 -30.50 12.32 -35.44
N GLN A 175 -31.01 12.12 -34.21
CA GLN A 175 -32.43 12.33 -33.91
C GLN A 175 -32.71 13.83 -33.75
N THR A 176 -32.74 14.55 -34.88
CA THR A 176 -33.53 15.78 -34.95
C THR A 176 -34.96 15.40 -34.63
N ARG A 177 -35.41 15.72 -33.41
CA ARG A 177 -36.81 15.57 -32.99
C ARG A 177 -37.65 16.27 -34.05
N SER A 178 -38.38 15.50 -34.86
CA SER A 178 -39.41 16.09 -35.70
C SER A 178 -40.47 16.63 -34.76
N LEU A 179 -40.49 17.95 -34.58
CA LEU A 179 -41.57 18.67 -33.94
C LEU A 179 -42.80 18.47 -34.83
N ARG A 180 -43.56 17.39 -34.59
CA ARG A 180 -44.91 17.29 -35.14
C ARG A 180 -45.75 18.32 -34.40
N GLU A 181 -45.92 19.48 -35.00
CA GLU A 181 -46.89 20.47 -34.56
C GLU A 181 -48.26 19.80 -34.49
N ARG A 182 -48.78 19.63 -33.28
CA ARG A 182 -50.17 19.23 -33.08
C ARG A 182 -51.02 20.46 -33.43
N LYS A 183 -51.75 20.40 -34.53
CA LYS A 183 -52.76 21.40 -34.88
C LYS A 183 -53.74 21.56 -33.71
N ALA A 184 -53.92 22.81 -33.25
CA ALA A 184 -54.92 23.12 -32.25
C ALA A 184 -56.32 22.86 -32.83
N VAL A 185 -57.14 22.12 -32.09
CA VAL A 185 -58.55 21.88 -32.42
C VAL A 185 -59.35 23.02 -31.80
N SER A 186 -60.04 23.82 -32.63
CA SER A 186 -61.07 24.76 -32.16
C SER A 186 -62.43 24.07 -32.21
N TYR A 187 -63.17 24.16 -31.11
CA TYR A 187 -64.58 23.74 -31.00
C TYR A 187 -65.50 24.86 -31.48
#